data_AF-A0A5E3W7X0-F1
#
_entry.id   AF-A0A5E3W7X0-F1
#
_cell.length_a   1.000
_cell.length_b   1.000
_cell.length_c   1.000
_cell.angle_alpha   90.00
_cell.angle_beta   90.00
_cell.angle_gamma   90.00
#
_symmetry.space_group_name_H-M   'P 1'
#
loop_
_entity.id
_entity.type
_entity.pdbx_description
1 polymer ?
#
loop_
_entity_poly.entity_id
_entity_poly.type
_entity_poly.pdbx_seq_one_letter_code
_entity_poly.pdbx_strand_id
1 'polypeptide(L)'
;MLASPASSSATLPNSGGWWGKFGGKGGGKKETPPPPPPPPPAPMTPAAAPNMALTRQRLLTLVFGDMETVRMLPPSFVELEQLARDWTKPPPGTPFTLRVPIDYVHIQTARLVSGDYVYLTGEDSFQIATMGVPGLRVEIIADAPPPADEPPPPPPPPVLDMPASFNLELEPGQTVGLDVIVSSDELDMARMEDGTTVDGTFFGKLHIVHDGDTHTMDFTGTRVAPDAVPPNMLVDSRAVAKLAEAGKPPVAKCRVSLLAPTMQYCEIILSCTPMWSLGITWPPAEHLEDGKVKYFLRVHPGGGFEHFETEMVSTAIYYEAMPDATMLDPYEFVAPRNSFAMSFRDFVPHIMNVLDQLGLSVHARTEFLNTHLHDFSRHQNIAYRFLSPMRVASAIDMSVSADPCNFTRLFLIYRGVTEDDMANFGGSGEKEANAYNWREVVGWSENSKDPNMFRVLETAVLEVGG
;
A
#
# COMPACT_ATOMS: atom_id res chain seq x y z
N MET A 1 -4.89 28.17 -58.60
CA MET A 1 -6.30 28.33 -58.99
C MET A 1 -7.13 27.69 -57.89
N LEU A 2 -7.74 28.52 -57.03
CA LEU A 2 -9.20 28.63 -56.83
C LEU A 2 -9.79 27.42 -56.06
N ALA A 3 -10.55 27.54 -54.97
CA ALA A 3 -11.00 28.66 -54.15
C ALA A 3 -11.64 28.05 -52.87
N SER A 4 -11.59 28.77 -51.75
CA SER A 4 -12.48 28.58 -50.59
C SER A 4 -13.94 28.94 -50.94
N PRO A 5 -14.92 28.57 -50.09
CA PRO A 5 -15.51 29.52 -49.13
C PRO A 5 -15.74 28.88 -47.74
N ALA A 6 -15.46 29.52 -46.58
CA ALA A 6 -16.17 30.63 -45.91
C ALA A 6 -17.67 30.31 -45.66
N SER A 7 -18.02 29.78 -44.47
CA SER A 7 -18.43 30.49 -43.23
C SER A 7 -19.93 30.81 -43.14
N SER A 8 -20.63 30.30 -42.12
CA SER A 8 -21.44 31.13 -41.20
C SER A 8 -22.10 30.29 -40.09
N SER A 9 -22.07 30.88 -38.90
CA SER A 9 -22.69 30.48 -37.64
C SER A 9 -24.21 30.36 -37.70
N ALA A 10 -24.80 29.56 -36.80
CA ALA A 10 -25.73 30.01 -35.76
C ALA A 10 -26.72 28.90 -35.33
N THR A 11 -26.66 28.57 -34.04
CA THR A 11 -27.77 28.27 -33.11
C THR A 11 -28.92 27.32 -33.51
N LEU A 12 -29.02 26.28 -32.67
CA LEU A 12 -30.14 25.37 -32.43
C LEU A 12 -31.52 26.03 -32.35
N PRO A 13 -32.57 25.27 -32.72
CA PRO A 13 -33.80 25.24 -31.96
C PRO A 13 -34.14 23.83 -31.47
N ASN A 14 -34.56 23.80 -30.22
CA ASN A 14 -35.14 22.69 -29.48
C ASN A 14 -36.60 22.47 -29.92
N SER A 15 -37.00 21.25 -30.26
CA SER A 15 -38.43 20.88 -30.30
C SER A 15 -38.65 19.36 -30.30
N GLY A 16 -39.22 18.87 -29.18
CA GLY A 16 -40.34 17.90 -29.07
C GLY A 16 -40.20 16.57 -29.81
N GLY A 17 -40.22 15.42 -29.15
CA GLY A 17 -41.37 14.97 -28.36
C GLY A 17 -42.08 13.84 -29.10
N TRP A 18 -41.57 12.61 -28.94
CA TRP A 18 -42.14 11.37 -29.48
C TRP A 18 -42.63 10.55 -28.28
N TRP A 19 -43.88 10.06 -28.39
CA TRP A 19 -44.52 8.91 -27.71
C TRP A 19 -45.85 9.27 -27.05
N GLY A 20 -46.92 8.94 -27.76
CA GLY A 20 -48.25 8.73 -27.21
C GLY A 20 -49.07 7.86 -28.16
N LYS A 21 -49.46 6.66 -27.72
CA LYS A 21 -50.62 5.94 -28.23
C LYS A 21 -51.12 4.89 -27.23
N PHE A 22 -52.41 4.55 -27.41
CA PHE A 22 -53.37 3.82 -26.57
C PHE A 22 -54.05 4.72 -25.53
N GLY A 23 -55.36 5.01 -25.56
CA GLY A 23 -56.49 4.43 -26.27
C GLY A 23 -57.56 4.02 -25.25
N GLY A 24 -58.75 4.63 -25.27
CA GLY A 24 -59.86 4.19 -24.41
C GLY A 24 -61.05 5.16 -24.31
N LYS A 25 -62.24 4.67 -24.67
CA LYS A 25 -63.54 5.33 -24.84
C LYS A 25 -64.21 5.84 -23.54
N GLY A 26 -64.92 6.97 -23.68
CA GLY A 26 -66.38 7.05 -23.47
C GLY A 26 -66.94 7.56 -22.13
N GLY A 27 -67.80 8.59 -22.19
CA GLY A 27 -68.80 8.89 -21.16
C GLY A 27 -68.89 10.38 -20.80
N GLY A 28 -69.91 11.08 -21.32
CA GLY A 28 -70.13 12.50 -21.04
C GLY A 28 -70.70 12.79 -19.65
N LYS A 29 -70.33 13.96 -19.09
CA LYS A 29 -71.13 14.70 -18.11
C LYS A 29 -70.63 16.15 -17.98
N LYS A 30 -71.63 17.04 -17.97
CA LYS A 30 -71.71 18.48 -17.66
C LYS A 30 -70.46 19.25 -17.19
N GLU A 31 -70.30 20.41 -17.82
CA GLU A 31 -69.40 21.52 -17.53
C GLU A 31 -69.58 22.12 -16.11
N THR A 32 -68.45 22.37 -15.45
CA THR A 32 -68.24 23.44 -14.47
C THR A 32 -66.88 24.08 -14.77
N PRO A 33 -66.74 25.42 -14.77
CA PRO A 33 -65.48 26.07 -15.10
C PRO A 33 -64.44 25.87 -13.98
N PRO A 34 -63.14 25.76 -14.31
CA PRO A 34 -62.08 25.59 -13.32
C PRO A 34 -61.80 26.89 -12.55
N PRO A 35 -61.30 26.81 -11.29
CA PRO A 35 -60.91 27.97 -10.50
C PRO A 35 -59.62 28.62 -11.06
N PRO A 36 -59.36 29.90 -10.75
CA PRO A 36 -58.17 30.60 -11.22
C PRO A 36 -56.88 30.02 -10.61
N PRO A 37 -55.73 30.13 -11.32
CA PRO A 37 -54.46 29.59 -10.86
C PRO A 37 -53.94 30.32 -9.60
N PRO A 38 -53.19 29.62 -8.72
CA PRO A 38 -52.60 30.23 -7.54
C PRO A 38 -51.46 31.19 -7.92
N PRO A 39 -51.21 32.23 -7.10
CA PRO A 39 -50.13 33.18 -7.35
C PRO A 39 -48.73 32.52 -7.18
N PRO A 40 -47.69 33.06 -7.85
CA PRO A 40 -46.35 32.51 -7.82
C PRO A 40 -45.72 32.60 -6.41
N PRO A 41 -44.82 31.66 -6.05
CA PRO A 41 -44.22 31.65 -4.72
C PRO A 41 -43.23 32.80 -4.54
N ALA A 42 -43.24 33.39 -3.34
CA ALA A 42 -42.30 34.41 -2.92
C ALA A 42 -40.86 33.85 -2.79
N PRO A 43 -39.82 34.69 -2.98
CA PRO A 43 -38.43 34.24 -2.97
C PRO A 43 -38.01 33.79 -1.56
N MET A 44 -37.57 32.53 -1.44
CA MET A 44 -36.97 31.98 -0.22
C MET A 44 -35.56 32.53 -0.04
N THR A 45 -35.30 33.06 1.15
CA THR A 45 -33.96 33.35 1.67
C THR A 45 -33.17 32.05 1.89
N PRO A 46 -31.84 32.03 1.67
CA PRO A 46 -31.05 30.83 1.84
C PRO A 46 -30.86 30.55 3.35
N ALA A 47 -31.54 29.53 3.84
CA ALA A 47 -31.24 28.93 5.14
C ALA A 47 -29.91 28.15 5.01
N ALA A 48 -28.92 28.55 5.82
CA ALA A 48 -27.64 27.88 5.93
C ALA A 48 -27.84 26.44 6.43
N ALA A 49 -27.43 25.46 5.62
CA ALA A 49 -27.23 24.10 6.08
C ALA A 49 -25.98 24.07 6.98
N PRO A 50 -26.02 23.39 8.14
CA PRO A 50 -24.85 23.26 9.00
C PRO A 50 -23.85 22.31 8.33
N ASN A 51 -22.71 22.87 7.95
CA ASN A 51 -21.57 22.16 7.42
C ASN A 51 -20.92 21.38 8.59
N MET A 52 -21.33 20.13 8.82
CA MET A 52 -20.61 19.22 9.72
C MET A 52 -19.36 18.70 8.99
N ALA A 53 -18.35 19.56 8.89
CA ALA A 53 -17.00 19.09 8.63
C ALA A 53 -16.59 18.19 9.79
N LEU A 54 -16.27 16.92 9.51
CA LEU A 54 -15.56 16.07 10.47
C LEU A 54 -14.26 16.80 10.84
N THR A 55 -14.20 17.38 12.02
CA THR A 55 -12.97 17.93 12.59
C THR A 55 -12.01 16.75 12.77
N ARG A 56 -11.06 16.59 11.85
CA ARG A 56 -9.99 15.60 11.98
C ARG A 56 -9.29 15.84 13.32
N GLN A 57 -9.26 14.81 14.15
CA GLN A 57 -8.56 14.81 15.42
C GLN A 57 -7.08 15.02 15.16
N ARG A 58 -6.50 16.09 15.71
CA ARG A 58 -5.09 16.44 15.54
C ARG A 58 -4.30 15.82 16.69
N LEU A 59 -3.22 15.11 16.36
CA LEU A 59 -2.40 14.41 17.34
C LEU A 59 -1.15 15.22 17.71
N LEU A 60 -0.73 15.10 18.96
CA LEU A 60 0.49 15.67 19.51
C LEU A 60 1.39 14.54 19.98
N THR A 61 2.64 14.53 19.51
CA THR A 61 3.71 13.71 20.06
C THR A 61 4.58 14.58 20.96
N LEU A 62 4.62 14.28 22.26
CA LEU A 62 5.56 14.90 23.19
C LEU A 62 6.80 14.03 23.36
N VAL A 63 7.96 14.66 23.38
CA VAL A 63 9.27 14.00 23.48
C VAL A 63 10.06 14.63 24.63
N PHE A 64 10.62 13.83 25.52
CA PHE A 64 11.51 14.29 26.59
C PHE A 64 12.65 13.28 26.79
N GLY A 65 13.87 13.66 26.40
CA GLY A 65 14.99 12.71 26.32
C GLY A 65 14.68 11.56 25.38
N ASP A 66 14.77 10.32 25.87
CA ASP A 66 14.46 9.10 25.12
C ASP A 66 12.98 8.66 25.26
N MET A 67 12.14 9.45 25.96
CA MET A 67 10.73 9.12 26.20
C MET A 67 9.80 9.85 25.23
N GLU A 68 8.75 9.16 24.78
CA GLU A 68 7.71 9.74 23.92
C GLU A 68 6.30 9.37 24.40
N THR A 69 5.33 10.28 24.22
CA THR A 69 3.91 10.01 24.45
C THR A 69 3.03 10.70 23.40
N VAL A 70 1.90 10.07 23.06
CA VAL A 70 0.93 10.62 22.09
C VAL A 70 -0.32 11.09 22.82
N ARG A 71 -0.75 12.31 22.53
CA ARG A 71 -1.91 12.98 23.12
C ARG A 71 -2.70 13.72 22.05
N MET A 72 -3.88 14.22 22.43
CA MET A 72 -4.62 15.16 21.58
C MET A 72 -3.90 16.49 21.54
N LEU A 73 -3.76 17.08 20.34
CA LEU A 73 -3.17 18.40 20.18
C LEU A 73 -4.06 19.47 20.83
N PRO A 74 -3.56 20.19 21.85
CA PRO A 74 -4.34 21.23 22.50
C PRO A 74 -4.63 22.40 21.56
N PRO A 75 -5.72 23.14 21.78
CA PRO A 75 -6.07 24.33 20.99
C PRO A 75 -5.19 25.55 21.29
N SER A 76 -4.44 25.58 22.41
CA SER A 76 -3.67 26.74 22.86
C SER A 76 -2.26 26.35 23.35
N PHE A 77 -1.33 27.32 23.30
CA PHE A 77 0.03 27.14 23.80
C PHE A 77 0.06 26.88 25.31
N VAL A 78 -0.81 27.55 26.07
CA VAL A 78 -0.88 27.41 27.54
C VAL A 78 -1.26 25.98 27.93
N GLU A 79 -2.23 25.39 27.24
CA GLU A 79 -2.62 23.99 27.48
C GLU A 79 -1.53 23.01 27.07
N LEU A 80 -0.82 23.28 25.96
CA LEU A 80 0.36 22.49 25.58
C LEU A 80 1.44 22.54 26.65
N GLU A 81 1.76 23.72 27.17
CA GLU A 81 2.78 23.88 28.21
C GLU A 81 2.37 23.17 29.50
N GLN A 82 1.11 23.31 29.91
CA GLN A 82 0.58 22.62 31.08
C GLN A 82 0.64 21.10 30.92
N LEU A 83 0.21 20.58 29.77
CA LEU A 83 0.24 19.16 29.46
C LEU A 83 1.68 18.61 29.47
N ALA A 84 2.63 19.36 28.91
CA ALA A 84 4.05 19.00 28.92
C ALA A 84 4.66 19.02 30.34
N ARG A 85 4.28 19.99 31.18
CA ARG A 85 4.72 20.08 32.59
C ARG A 85 4.08 19.01 33.47
N ASP A 86 2.80 18.72 33.28
CA ASP A 86 2.08 17.68 34.02
C ASP A 86 2.66 16.29 33.74
N TRP A 87 3.10 16.06 32.50
CA TRP A 87 3.74 14.81 32.11
C TRP A 87 5.18 14.68 32.65
N THR A 88 6.00 15.71 32.52
CA THR A 88 7.42 15.66 32.90
C THR A 88 7.69 15.99 34.37
N LYS A 89 6.72 16.59 35.07
CA LYS A 89 6.80 17.02 36.48
C LYS A 89 8.14 17.66 36.86
N PRO A 90 8.62 18.70 36.12
CA PRO A 90 9.94 19.26 36.36
C PRO A 90 9.99 19.96 37.73
N PRO A 91 11.14 19.96 38.42
CA PRO A 91 11.31 20.68 39.68
C PRO A 91 10.96 22.17 39.56
N PRO A 92 10.45 22.81 40.64
CA PRO A 92 10.15 24.23 40.61
C PRO A 92 11.38 25.08 40.26
N GLY A 93 11.26 25.93 39.24
CA GLY A 93 12.32 26.84 38.80
C GLY A 93 13.27 26.29 37.74
N THR A 94 13.11 25.03 37.30
CA THR A 94 13.92 24.48 36.19
C THR A 94 13.54 25.15 34.87
N PRO A 95 14.53 25.57 34.03
CA PRO A 95 14.25 26.07 32.70
C PRO A 95 13.53 25.01 31.88
N PHE A 96 12.44 25.41 31.25
CA PHE A 96 11.54 24.52 30.52
C PHE A 96 11.19 25.18 29.20
N THR A 97 11.67 24.59 28.11
CA THR A 97 11.51 25.14 26.77
C THR A 97 10.89 24.09 25.86
N LEU A 98 9.95 24.51 25.02
CA LEU A 98 9.33 23.67 24.01
C LEU A 98 9.86 24.05 22.62
N ARG A 99 10.18 23.06 21.81
CA ARG A 99 10.57 23.27 20.42
C ARG A 99 9.96 22.21 19.50
N VAL A 100 9.84 22.55 18.23
CA VAL A 100 9.34 21.65 17.17
C VAL A 100 10.44 21.49 16.14
N PRO A 101 10.87 20.28 15.77
CA PRO A 101 11.83 20.10 14.69
C PRO A 101 11.23 20.57 13.35
N ILE A 102 12.05 21.18 12.51
CA ILE A 102 11.59 21.85 11.28
C ILE A 102 10.87 20.91 10.30
N ASP A 103 11.19 19.61 10.34
CA ASP A 103 10.55 18.58 9.52
C ASP A 103 9.07 18.32 9.89
N TYR A 104 8.64 18.77 11.07
CA TYR A 104 7.28 18.57 11.60
C TYR A 104 6.42 19.85 11.53
N VAL A 105 6.93 20.95 10.97
CA VAL A 105 6.12 22.14 10.67
C VAL A 105 5.79 22.20 9.19
N HIS A 106 4.78 22.99 8.83
CA HIS A 106 4.39 23.18 7.43
C HIS A 106 5.53 23.81 6.60
N ILE A 107 5.64 23.44 5.32
CA ILE A 107 6.73 23.87 4.42
C ILE A 107 6.88 25.40 4.32
N GLN A 108 5.78 26.15 4.43
CA GLN A 108 5.83 27.61 4.42
C GLN A 108 6.47 28.17 5.69
N THR A 109 6.18 27.56 6.84
CA THR A 109 6.80 27.91 8.13
C THR A 109 8.29 27.54 8.12
N ALA A 110 8.63 26.34 7.64
CA ALA A 110 10.02 25.87 7.55
C ALA A 110 10.92 26.84 6.76
N ARG A 111 10.44 27.41 5.65
CA ARG A 111 11.21 28.34 4.81
C ARG A 111 11.57 29.66 5.51
N LEU A 112 10.87 30.03 6.57
CA LEU A 112 11.04 31.30 7.29
C LEU A 112 11.90 31.16 8.55
N VAL A 113 12.30 29.94 8.91
CA VAL A 113 13.06 29.66 10.13
C VAL A 113 14.51 29.33 9.76
N SER A 114 15.45 30.07 10.34
CA SER A 114 16.88 29.79 10.24
C SER A 114 17.31 28.89 11.41
N GLY A 115 17.31 27.57 11.19
CA GLY A 115 17.75 26.57 12.16
C GLY A 115 16.93 25.28 12.08
N ASP A 116 17.35 24.27 12.83
CA ASP A 116 16.73 22.93 12.78
C ASP A 116 15.42 22.84 13.59
N TYR A 117 15.10 23.87 14.38
CA TYR A 117 13.96 23.88 15.30
C TYR A 117 13.23 25.22 15.34
N VAL A 118 11.92 25.15 15.53
CA VAL A 118 11.04 26.27 15.88
C VAL A 118 10.83 26.27 17.39
N TYR A 119 11.31 27.30 18.08
CA TYR A 119 11.09 27.45 19.52
C TYR A 119 9.70 28.01 19.78
N LEU A 120 8.93 27.33 20.64
CA LEU A 120 7.59 27.76 21.03
C LEU A 120 7.73 28.67 22.26
N THR A 121 7.61 29.98 22.04
CA THR A 121 7.76 31.02 23.08
C THR A 121 6.43 31.68 23.47
N GLY A 122 5.34 31.31 22.78
CA GLY A 122 4.01 31.84 23.04
C GLY A 122 3.00 31.43 21.97
N GLU A 123 1.80 32.00 22.06
CA GLU A 123 0.65 31.63 21.23
C GLU A 123 0.95 31.79 19.72
N ASP A 124 1.57 32.90 19.30
CA ASP A 124 1.87 33.14 17.89
C ASP A 124 2.78 32.06 17.29
N SER A 125 3.85 31.68 18.01
CA SER A 125 4.77 30.61 17.58
C SER A 125 4.09 29.24 17.52
N PHE A 126 3.15 28.98 18.43
CA PHE A 126 2.37 27.76 18.46
C PHE A 126 1.37 27.68 17.30
N GLN A 127 0.66 28.77 17.00
CA GLN A 127 -0.24 28.84 15.85
C GLN A 127 0.52 28.68 14.54
N ILE A 128 1.68 29.32 14.40
CA ILE A 128 2.55 29.17 13.22
C ILE A 128 3.05 27.73 13.06
N ALA A 129 3.44 27.07 14.15
CA ALA A 129 3.91 25.69 14.13
C ALA A 129 2.78 24.68 13.82
N THR A 130 1.56 24.99 14.25
CA THR A 130 0.39 24.13 14.03
C THR A 130 -0.37 24.43 12.74
N MET A 131 -0.11 25.53 12.05
CA MET A 131 -0.84 25.87 10.83
C MET A 131 -0.56 24.86 9.71
N GLY A 132 -1.60 24.21 9.19
CA GLY A 132 -1.49 23.32 8.02
C GLY A 132 -0.87 21.95 8.28
N VAL A 133 -0.62 21.57 9.55
CA VAL A 133 -0.10 20.25 9.91
C VAL A 133 -1.16 19.36 10.59
N PRO A 134 -1.31 18.07 10.21
CA PRO A 134 -2.31 17.17 10.78
C PRO A 134 -2.00 16.77 12.22
N GLY A 135 -0.75 16.88 12.65
CA GLY A 135 -0.28 16.68 14.01
C GLY A 135 1.03 17.43 14.24
N LEU A 136 1.48 17.49 15.49
CA LEU A 136 2.69 18.21 15.87
C LEU A 136 3.59 17.33 16.74
N ARG A 137 4.91 17.38 16.52
CA ARG A 137 5.90 16.78 17.41
C ARG A 137 6.60 17.87 18.20
N VAL A 138 6.45 17.87 19.52
CA VAL A 138 7.05 18.87 20.40
C VAL A 138 8.09 18.19 21.29
N GLU A 139 9.32 18.69 21.22
CA GLU A 139 10.41 18.30 22.10
C GLU A 139 10.47 19.23 23.30
N ILE A 140 10.55 18.62 24.48
CA ILE A 140 10.72 19.28 25.75
C ILE A 140 12.21 19.34 26.06
N ILE A 141 12.74 20.54 26.24
CA ILE A 141 14.10 20.76 26.73
C ILE A 141 13.97 21.22 28.18
N ALA A 142 14.31 20.33 29.10
CA ALA A 142 14.46 20.65 30.51
C ALA A 142 15.65 19.87 31.08
N ASP A 143 16.43 20.52 31.94
CA ASP A 143 17.50 19.88 32.73
C ASP A 143 16.91 19.23 33.99
N ALA A 144 15.83 18.47 33.80
CA ALA A 144 15.14 17.77 34.86
C ALA A 144 15.60 16.30 34.88
N PRO A 145 15.92 15.72 36.06
CA PRO A 145 16.19 14.29 36.15
C PRO A 145 14.95 13.50 35.68
N PRO A 146 15.14 12.31 35.08
CA PRO A 146 14.04 11.47 34.63
C PRO A 146 13.03 11.23 35.78
N PRO A 147 11.72 11.13 35.48
CA PRO A 147 10.72 10.89 36.50
C PRO A 147 11.11 9.69 37.35
N ALA A 148 11.00 9.80 38.67
CA ALA A 148 11.19 8.65 39.54
C ALA A 148 10.15 7.59 39.17
N ASP A 149 10.59 6.36 38.91
CA ASP A 149 9.70 5.20 38.82
C ASP A 149 8.85 5.18 40.09
N GLU A 150 7.53 5.33 39.95
CA GLU A 150 6.63 5.12 41.07
C GLU A 150 6.83 3.67 41.55
N PRO A 151 7.09 3.45 42.86
CA PRO A 151 7.27 2.11 43.37
C PRO A 151 6.00 1.30 43.06
N PRO A 152 6.13 0.07 42.53
CA PRO A 152 4.98 -0.73 42.18
C PRO A 152 4.09 -0.88 43.41
N PRO A 153 2.76 -0.71 43.28
CA PRO A 153 1.86 -0.93 44.39
C PRO A 153 2.06 -2.34 44.95
N PRO A 154 1.92 -2.52 46.29
CA PRO A 154 2.06 -3.85 46.89
C PRO A 154 1.12 -4.83 46.18
N PRO A 155 1.58 -6.08 45.94
CA PRO A 155 0.80 -7.03 45.17
C PRO A 155 -0.58 -7.20 45.83
N PRO A 156 -1.67 -7.10 45.05
CA PRO A 156 -3.00 -7.35 45.58
C PRO A 156 -3.08 -8.78 46.12
N PRO A 157 -3.89 -9.03 47.18
CA PRO A 157 -4.13 -10.37 47.68
C PRO A 157 -4.59 -11.29 46.52
N PRO A 158 -4.17 -12.56 46.51
CA PRO A 158 -4.40 -13.45 45.38
C PRO A 158 -5.89 -13.51 45.05
N VAL A 159 -6.21 -13.09 43.83
CA VAL A 159 -7.54 -13.19 43.25
C VAL A 159 -7.74 -14.65 42.90
N LEU A 160 -8.54 -15.35 43.71
CA LEU A 160 -8.72 -16.80 43.61
C LEU A 160 -9.65 -17.24 42.48
N ASP A 161 -10.29 -16.30 41.78
CA ASP A 161 -11.07 -16.58 40.58
C ASP A 161 -11.08 -15.36 39.65
N MET A 162 -10.63 -15.53 38.41
CA MET A 162 -10.78 -14.50 37.37
C MET A 162 -11.20 -15.18 36.05
N PRO A 163 -12.35 -14.82 35.46
CA PRO A 163 -12.70 -15.28 34.12
C PRO A 163 -11.72 -14.64 33.12
N ALA A 164 -10.85 -15.45 32.53
CA ALA A 164 -10.00 -15.02 31.43
C ALA A 164 -10.81 -15.06 30.14
N SER A 165 -11.00 -13.91 29.51
CA SER A 165 -11.46 -13.81 28.13
C SER A 165 -10.37 -13.12 27.32
N PHE A 166 -10.01 -13.72 26.19
CA PHE A 166 -9.05 -13.15 25.24
C PHE A 166 -9.82 -12.79 23.98
N ASN A 167 -10.01 -11.49 23.73
CA ASN A 167 -10.49 -11.01 22.44
C ASN A 167 -9.27 -10.72 21.56
N LEU A 168 -9.09 -11.55 20.54
CA LEU A 168 -8.11 -11.34 19.48
C LEU A 168 -8.87 -10.84 18.25
N GLU A 169 -8.73 -9.55 17.94
CA GLU A 169 -9.13 -9.02 16.63
C GLU A 169 -8.02 -9.41 15.65
N LEU A 170 -8.26 -10.43 14.84
CA LEU A 170 -7.34 -10.89 13.81
C LEU A 170 -7.90 -10.57 12.43
N GLU A 171 -7.05 -10.04 11.56
CA GLU A 171 -7.34 -9.95 10.14
C GLU A 171 -7.00 -11.28 9.45
N PRO A 172 -7.67 -11.63 8.33
CA PRO A 172 -7.35 -12.82 7.55
C PRO A 172 -5.86 -12.89 7.21
N GLY A 173 -5.16 -13.94 7.67
CA GLY A 173 -3.73 -14.16 7.41
C GLY A 173 -2.79 -13.89 8.58
N GLN A 174 -3.26 -13.39 9.73
CA GLN A 174 -2.42 -13.26 10.91
C GLN A 174 -2.21 -14.60 11.62
N THR A 175 -0.96 -14.88 12.01
CA THR A 175 -0.61 -16.06 12.81
C THR A 175 -0.38 -15.64 14.26
N VAL A 176 -1.08 -16.28 15.20
CA VAL A 176 -0.92 -16.03 16.63
C VAL A 176 -0.03 -17.11 17.23
N GLY A 177 1.06 -16.70 17.87
CA GLY A 177 1.86 -17.58 18.73
C GLY A 177 1.35 -17.49 20.16
N LEU A 178 0.83 -18.60 20.69
CA LEU A 178 0.45 -18.73 22.10
C LEU A 178 1.54 -19.51 22.82
N ASP A 179 2.26 -18.85 23.73
CA ASP A 179 3.13 -19.52 24.68
C ASP A 179 2.34 -19.71 25.97
N VAL A 180 1.99 -20.95 26.30
CA VAL A 180 1.10 -21.27 27.44
C VAL A 180 1.91 -22.03 28.48
N ILE A 181 2.16 -21.38 29.61
CA ILE A 181 2.73 -22.01 30.79
C ILE A 181 1.58 -22.43 31.71
N VAL A 182 1.38 -23.74 31.87
CA VAL A 182 0.40 -24.29 32.82
C VAL A 182 1.15 -24.79 34.04
N SER A 183 1.02 -24.07 35.17
CA SER A 183 1.50 -24.51 36.48
C SER A 183 0.31 -24.77 37.40
N SER A 184 0.38 -25.87 38.16
CA SER A 184 -0.60 -26.23 39.19
C SER A 184 0.13 -26.30 40.53
N ASP A 185 -0.33 -25.53 41.51
CA ASP A 185 0.32 -25.46 42.83
C ASP A 185 -0.22 -26.51 43.82
N GLU A 186 -1.35 -27.16 43.52
CA GLU A 186 -2.01 -28.11 44.44
C GLU A 186 -2.02 -29.57 43.95
N LEU A 187 -1.86 -29.82 42.65
CA LEU A 187 -1.87 -31.18 42.08
C LEU A 187 -0.65 -31.40 41.17
N ASP A 188 0.09 -32.47 41.46
CA ASP A 188 1.14 -33.01 40.58
C ASP A 188 0.46 -33.52 39.30
N MET A 189 0.41 -32.67 38.25
CA MET A 189 -0.17 -33.02 36.95
C MET A 189 0.57 -34.15 36.25
N ALA A 190 1.73 -34.56 36.77
CA ALA A 190 2.38 -35.77 36.34
C ALA A 190 1.74 -37.01 36.97
N ARG A 191 0.65 -37.00 37.77
CA ARG A 191 0.06 -38.23 38.34
C ARG A 191 -1.39 -38.47 37.93
N MET A 192 -1.66 -39.64 37.37
CA MET A 192 -3.03 -40.12 37.12
C MET A 192 -3.68 -40.64 38.42
N GLU A 193 -5.01 -40.79 38.41
CA GLU A 193 -5.81 -41.29 39.54
C GLU A 193 -5.42 -42.73 39.98
N ASP A 194 -4.78 -43.50 39.09
CA ASP A 194 -4.25 -44.83 39.39
C ASP A 194 -2.84 -44.81 40.03
N GLY A 195 -2.30 -43.62 40.28
CA GLY A 195 -0.98 -43.41 40.89
C GLY A 195 0.19 -43.49 39.91
N THR A 196 -0.05 -43.64 38.61
CA THR A 196 1.02 -43.64 37.60
C THR A 196 1.53 -42.24 37.33
N THR A 197 2.87 -42.08 37.31
CA THR A 197 3.51 -40.82 36.95
C THR A 197 3.73 -40.71 35.44
N VAL A 198 3.24 -39.64 34.83
CA VAL A 198 3.31 -39.30 33.41
C VAL A 198 4.23 -38.09 33.24
N ASP A 199 5.52 -38.34 33.16
CA ASP A 199 6.55 -37.32 32.95
C ASP A 199 7.08 -37.36 31.50
N GLY A 200 6.91 -36.31 30.71
CA GLY A 200 7.50 -36.31 29.37
C GLY A 200 7.08 -35.17 28.46
N THR A 201 7.73 -35.14 27.29
CA THR A 201 7.38 -34.22 26.20
C THR A 201 6.27 -34.85 25.35
N PHE A 202 5.25 -34.08 25.00
CA PHE A 202 4.14 -34.54 24.18
C PHE A 202 4.08 -33.73 22.89
N PHE A 203 3.90 -34.41 21.76
CA PHE A 203 3.61 -33.78 20.48
C PHE A 203 2.15 -34.03 20.14
N GLY A 204 1.37 -32.98 19.93
CA GLY A 204 -0.07 -33.13 19.79
C GLY A 204 -0.79 -31.95 19.18
N LYS A 205 -2.07 -32.19 18.87
CA LYS A 205 -3.03 -31.20 18.41
C LYS A 205 -3.83 -30.68 19.59
N LEU A 206 -3.85 -29.36 19.75
CA LEU A 206 -4.76 -28.68 20.66
C LEU A 206 -6.00 -28.25 19.88
N HIS A 207 -7.17 -28.70 20.34
CA HIS A 207 -8.46 -28.37 19.75
C HIS A 207 -9.23 -27.47 20.73
N ILE A 208 -9.48 -26.22 20.31
CA ILE A 208 -10.22 -25.25 21.11
C ILE A 208 -11.54 -24.96 20.39
N VAL A 209 -12.66 -25.21 21.08
CA VAL A 209 -13.99 -24.87 20.59
C VAL A 209 -14.55 -23.74 21.44
N HIS A 210 -15.03 -22.71 20.76
CA HIS A 210 -15.88 -21.69 21.36
C HIS A 210 -17.15 -21.57 20.52
N ASP A 211 -18.25 -22.15 21.01
CA ASP A 211 -19.56 -22.11 20.37
C ASP A 211 -20.65 -21.84 21.42
N GLY A 212 -21.18 -20.61 21.42
CA GLY A 212 -22.13 -20.13 22.42
C GLY A 212 -21.58 -20.23 23.85
N ASP A 213 -22.29 -20.94 24.71
CA ASP A 213 -21.88 -21.21 26.10
C ASP A 213 -20.90 -22.39 26.23
N THR A 214 -20.54 -23.05 25.11
CA THR A 214 -19.66 -24.22 25.11
C THR A 214 -18.22 -23.79 24.86
N HIS A 215 -17.38 -24.00 25.88
CA HIS A 215 -15.94 -23.81 25.81
C HIS A 215 -15.25 -25.14 26.12
N THR A 216 -14.58 -25.73 25.12
CA THR A 216 -13.78 -26.94 25.34
C THR A 216 -12.37 -26.76 24.83
N MET A 217 -11.42 -27.36 25.56
CA MET A 217 -10.01 -27.36 25.23
C MET A 217 -9.51 -28.81 25.36
N ASP A 218 -9.35 -29.47 24.22
CA ASP A 218 -8.96 -30.87 24.14
C ASP A 218 -7.55 -30.96 23.54
N PHE A 219 -6.59 -31.43 24.32
CA PHE A 219 -5.27 -31.77 23.81
C PHE A 219 -5.19 -33.25 23.48
N THR A 220 -4.83 -33.57 22.24
CA THR A 220 -4.57 -34.94 21.78
C THR A 220 -3.12 -35.05 21.32
N GLY A 221 -2.31 -35.80 22.05
CA GLY A 221 -0.88 -35.89 21.76
C GLY A 221 -0.29 -37.26 22.02
N THR A 222 0.85 -37.53 21.39
CA THR A 222 1.66 -38.73 21.61
C THR A 222 2.87 -38.35 22.45
N ARG A 223 3.19 -39.17 23.47
CA ARG A 223 4.41 -38.99 24.28
C ARG A 223 5.64 -39.24 23.40
N VAL A 224 6.55 -38.29 23.38
CA VAL A 224 7.82 -38.37 22.66
C VAL A 224 8.91 -38.78 23.65
N ALA A 225 9.76 -39.73 23.27
CA ALA A 225 10.90 -40.10 24.10
C ALA A 225 11.87 -38.90 24.22
N PRO A 226 12.57 -38.73 25.37
CA PRO A 226 13.46 -37.58 25.61
C PRO A 226 14.51 -37.35 24.51
N ASP A 227 14.93 -38.42 23.84
CA ASP A 227 15.98 -38.41 22.81
C ASP A 227 15.42 -38.46 21.37
N ALA A 228 14.09 -38.41 21.20
CA ALA A 228 13.40 -38.59 19.93
C ALA A 228 12.88 -37.29 19.30
N VAL A 229 13.19 -36.12 19.88
CA VAL A 229 12.99 -34.82 19.22
C VAL A 229 14.31 -34.45 18.55
N PRO A 230 14.50 -34.76 17.25
CA PRO A 230 15.72 -34.34 16.59
C PRO A 230 15.75 -32.80 16.53
N PRO A 231 16.92 -32.15 16.70
CA PRO A 231 17.05 -30.70 16.87
C PRO A 231 16.55 -29.86 15.69
N ASN A 232 16.22 -30.50 14.57
CA ASN A 232 15.55 -29.93 13.39
C ASN A 232 14.01 -29.85 13.52
N MET A 233 13.42 -30.37 14.60
CA MET A 233 11.98 -30.33 14.85
C MET A 233 11.56 -29.20 15.80
N LEU A 234 12.54 -28.57 16.47
CA LEU A 234 12.36 -27.23 17.03
C LEU A 234 12.34 -26.27 15.84
N VAL A 235 11.16 -25.78 15.49
CA VAL A 235 11.04 -24.82 14.39
C VAL A 235 11.75 -23.55 14.82
N ASP A 236 13.02 -23.40 14.38
CA ASP A 236 13.82 -22.20 14.61
C ASP A 236 12.98 -21.01 14.16
N SER A 237 12.85 -19.98 15.00
CA SER A 237 12.11 -18.76 14.66
C SER A 237 12.65 -18.11 13.38
N ARG A 238 13.91 -18.36 13.02
CA ARG A 238 14.47 -18.03 11.70
C ARG A 238 13.96 -18.90 10.56
N ALA A 239 13.72 -20.19 10.80
CA ALA A 239 13.09 -21.10 9.85
C ALA A 239 11.60 -20.75 9.66
N VAL A 240 10.88 -20.41 10.74
CA VAL A 240 9.51 -19.86 10.65
C VAL A 240 9.51 -18.56 9.85
N ALA A 241 10.43 -17.63 10.13
CA ALA A 241 10.54 -16.38 9.40
C ALA A 241 10.85 -16.61 7.90
N LYS A 242 11.74 -17.54 7.57
CA LYS A 242 12.03 -17.93 6.19
C LYS A 242 10.84 -18.62 5.50
N LEU A 243 10.09 -19.46 6.21
CA LEU A 243 8.87 -20.09 5.70
C LEU A 243 7.72 -19.09 5.55
N ALA A 244 7.64 -18.09 6.43
CA ALA A 244 6.68 -16.99 6.35
C ALA A 244 7.03 -16.01 5.21
N GLU A 245 8.32 -15.77 4.96
CA GLU A 245 8.77 -15.00 3.80
C GLU A 245 8.57 -15.78 2.48
N ALA A 246 8.80 -17.09 2.49
CA ALA A 246 8.47 -17.99 1.37
C ALA A 246 6.95 -18.20 1.16
N GLY A 247 6.13 -17.86 2.15
CA GLY A 247 4.67 -17.93 2.08
C GLY A 247 3.98 -16.66 1.58
N LYS A 248 4.73 -15.57 1.36
CA LYS A 248 4.15 -14.37 0.76
C LYS A 248 3.87 -14.63 -0.72
N PRO A 249 2.63 -14.36 -1.19
CA PRO A 249 2.33 -14.51 -2.60
C PRO A 249 3.28 -13.62 -3.41
N PRO A 250 3.81 -14.11 -4.53
CA PRO A 250 4.70 -13.33 -5.36
C PRO A 250 3.95 -12.08 -5.85
N VAL A 251 4.61 -10.92 -5.83
CA VAL A 251 3.99 -9.64 -6.17
C VAL A 251 4.75 -9.01 -7.33
N ALA A 252 4.03 -8.69 -8.41
CA ALA A 252 4.58 -7.90 -9.49
C ALA A 252 4.52 -6.42 -9.09
N LYS A 253 5.69 -5.81 -8.94
CA LYS A 253 5.81 -4.36 -8.70
C LYS A 253 5.79 -3.65 -10.05
N CYS A 254 4.70 -2.95 -10.35
CA CYS A 254 4.50 -2.27 -11.62
C CYS A 254 4.63 -0.75 -11.46
N ARG A 255 5.26 -0.12 -12.44
CA ARG A 255 5.45 1.32 -12.53
C ARG A 255 5.07 1.80 -13.92
N VAL A 256 4.19 2.79 -14.00
CA VAL A 256 3.69 3.39 -15.25
C VAL A 256 4.13 4.84 -15.33
N SER A 257 4.86 5.18 -16.40
CA SER A 257 5.25 6.55 -16.76
C SER A 257 4.44 7.02 -17.97
N LEU A 258 3.93 8.25 -17.90
CA LEU A 258 3.10 8.84 -18.93
C LEU A 258 3.87 9.96 -19.62
N LEU A 259 4.09 9.84 -20.92
CA LEU A 259 4.87 10.80 -21.70
C LEU A 259 3.93 11.47 -22.72
N ALA A 260 3.50 12.69 -22.41
CA ALA A 260 2.62 13.45 -23.28
C ALA A 260 3.42 14.46 -24.14
N PRO A 261 3.06 14.68 -25.42
CA PRO A 261 3.67 15.72 -26.26
C PRO A 261 3.21 17.12 -25.85
N THR A 262 1.99 17.23 -25.33
CA THR A 262 1.35 18.46 -24.87
C THR A 262 0.57 18.17 -23.58
N MET A 263 0.24 19.23 -22.83
CA MET A 263 -0.59 19.09 -21.64
C MET A 263 -2.00 18.66 -22.05
N GLN A 264 -2.53 17.61 -21.42
CA GLN A 264 -3.89 17.12 -21.69
C GLN A 264 -4.47 16.37 -20.49
N TYR A 265 -5.78 16.12 -20.53
CA TYR A 265 -6.45 15.24 -19.58
C TYR A 265 -6.42 13.81 -20.09
N CYS A 266 -6.26 12.87 -19.18
CA CYS A 266 -6.15 11.45 -19.51
C CYS A 266 -6.80 10.60 -18.43
N GLU A 267 -7.57 9.60 -18.86
CA GLU A 267 -8.07 8.52 -18.03
C GLU A 267 -7.25 7.26 -18.27
N ILE A 268 -6.89 6.58 -17.19
CA ILE A 268 -6.25 5.26 -17.23
C ILE A 268 -7.12 4.29 -16.45
N ILE A 269 -7.46 3.16 -17.05
CA ILE A 269 -8.19 2.08 -16.38
C ILE A 269 -7.30 0.85 -16.39
N LEU A 270 -7.04 0.32 -15.20
CA LEU A 270 -6.34 -0.94 -14.99
C LEU A 270 -7.35 -2.02 -14.59
N SER A 271 -7.15 -3.22 -15.12
CA SER A 271 -7.93 -4.39 -14.74
C SER A 271 -7.08 -5.64 -14.75
N CYS A 272 -7.30 -6.52 -13.80
CA CYS A 272 -6.67 -7.83 -13.73
C CYS A 272 -7.63 -8.90 -14.24
N THR A 273 -7.10 -9.96 -14.86
CA THR A 273 -7.90 -11.16 -15.14
C THR A 273 -8.18 -11.90 -13.82
N PRO A 274 -9.18 -12.81 -13.75
CA PRO A 274 -9.60 -13.44 -12.49
C PRO A 274 -8.51 -14.18 -11.71
N MET A 275 -7.41 -14.56 -12.38
CA MET A 275 -6.26 -15.23 -11.76
C MET A 275 -5.21 -14.25 -11.20
N TRP A 276 -5.51 -12.95 -11.24
CA TRP A 276 -4.68 -11.87 -10.76
C TRP A 276 -5.53 -10.90 -9.92
N SER A 277 -4.93 -10.32 -8.90
CA SER A 277 -5.55 -9.31 -8.06
C SER A 277 -4.67 -8.08 -7.98
N LEU A 278 -5.29 -6.90 -7.88
CA LEU A 278 -4.58 -5.65 -7.63
C LEU A 278 -4.26 -5.55 -6.14
N GLY A 279 -3.00 -5.24 -5.84
CA GLY A 279 -2.54 -4.91 -4.50
C GLY A 279 -2.58 -3.40 -4.26
N ILE A 280 -1.51 -2.86 -3.68
CA ILE A 280 -1.42 -1.43 -3.42
C ILE A 280 -1.32 -0.65 -4.73
N THR A 281 -2.04 0.47 -4.81
CA THR A 281 -1.93 1.45 -5.89
C THR A 281 -1.48 2.80 -5.34
N TRP A 282 -0.55 3.47 -6.04
CA TRP A 282 -0.13 4.82 -5.73
C TRP A 282 0.06 5.67 -7.01
N PRO A 283 -0.43 6.92 -7.09
CA PRO A 283 -1.41 7.51 -6.18
C PRO A 283 -2.63 6.60 -5.97
N PRO A 284 -3.40 6.79 -4.88
CA PRO A 284 -4.59 5.98 -4.64
C PRO A 284 -5.52 6.05 -5.84
N ALA A 285 -5.95 4.90 -6.36
CA ALA A 285 -6.83 4.83 -7.52
C ALA A 285 -8.31 4.83 -7.10
N GLU A 286 -9.16 5.39 -7.95
CA GLU A 286 -10.61 5.26 -7.84
C GLU A 286 -10.99 3.81 -8.15
N HIS A 287 -11.70 3.14 -7.23
CA HIS A 287 -12.15 1.77 -7.44
C HIS A 287 -13.46 1.75 -8.23
N LEU A 288 -13.49 0.99 -9.32
CA LEU A 288 -14.67 0.74 -10.13
C LEU A 288 -15.25 -0.64 -9.84
N GLU A 289 -16.40 -0.94 -10.44
CA GLU A 289 -16.97 -2.28 -10.45
C GLU A 289 -16.03 -3.30 -11.13
N ASP A 290 -16.24 -4.59 -10.84
CA ASP A 290 -15.46 -5.72 -11.39
C ASP A 290 -13.95 -5.71 -11.08
N GLY A 291 -13.53 -5.11 -9.96
CA GLY A 291 -12.12 -5.11 -9.54
C GLY A 291 -11.21 -4.27 -10.44
N LYS A 292 -11.78 -3.31 -11.17
CA LYS A 292 -11.04 -2.35 -11.99
C LYS A 292 -10.70 -1.12 -11.16
N VAL A 293 -9.60 -0.48 -11.50
CA VAL A 293 -9.23 0.81 -10.91
C VAL A 293 -9.02 1.86 -11.98
N LYS A 294 -9.32 3.11 -11.64
CA LYS A 294 -9.28 4.25 -12.54
C LYS A 294 -8.40 5.36 -11.98
N TYR A 295 -7.69 6.03 -12.89
CA TYR A 295 -6.99 7.28 -12.64
C TYR A 295 -7.55 8.35 -13.56
N PHE A 296 -7.83 9.53 -13.00
CA PHE A 296 -8.11 10.73 -13.77
C PHE A 296 -7.00 11.75 -13.55
N LEU A 297 -6.28 12.08 -14.63
CA LEU A 297 -4.99 12.76 -14.57
C LEU A 297 -4.95 13.96 -15.51
N ARG A 298 -4.23 15.02 -15.12
CA ARG A 298 -3.71 16.02 -16.05
C ARG A 298 -2.23 15.75 -16.28
N VAL A 299 -1.91 15.25 -17.46
CA VAL A 299 -0.56 14.86 -17.87
C VAL A 299 0.15 16.02 -18.55
N HIS A 300 1.45 16.16 -18.29
CA HIS A 300 2.28 17.26 -18.79
C HIS A 300 3.43 16.77 -19.68
N PRO A 301 3.92 17.62 -20.60
CA PRO A 301 5.18 17.38 -21.26
C PRO A 301 6.31 17.18 -20.24
N GLY A 302 7.17 16.19 -20.47
CA GLY A 302 8.30 15.88 -19.57
C GLY A 302 8.02 14.78 -18.55
N GLY A 303 6.82 14.21 -18.50
CA GLY A 303 6.54 12.98 -17.75
C GLY A 303 5.85 13.15 -16.40
N GLY A 304 5.56 14.39 -16.00
CA GLY A 304 4.78 14.68 -14.80
C GLY A 304 3.27 14.64 -15.04
N PHE A 305 2.50 14.40 -13.99
CA PHE A 305 1.05 14.51 -14.00
C PHE A 305 0.50 14.99 -12.66
N GLU A 306 -0.70 15.54 -12.71
CA GLU A 306 -1.52 15.86 -11.53
C GLU A 306 -2.62 14.81 -11.37
N HIS A 307 -2.70 14.24 -10.18
CA HIS A 307 -3.75 13.32 -9.78
C HIS A 307 -4.89 14.11 -9.12
N PHE A 308 -6.07 14.15 -9.74
CA PHE A 308 -7.14 15.05 -9.33
C PHE A 308 -7.72 14.73 -7.96
N GLU A 309 -7.90 13.46 -7.64
CA GLU A 309 -8.55 13.06 -6.39
C GLU A 309 -7.74 13.44 -5.14
N THR A 310 -6.41 13.37 -5.23
CA THR A 310 -5.51 13.72 -4.12
C THR A 310 -4.79 15.05 -4.30
N GLU A 311 -5.03 15.75 -5.41
CA GLU A 311 -4.33 16.98 -5.81
C GLU A 311 -2.79 16.86 -5.83
N MET A 312 -2.27 15.64 -5.96
CA MET A 312 -0.84 15.35 -5.94
C MET A 312 -0.21 15.52 -7.32
N VAL A 313 1.05 15.95 -7.33
CA VAL A 313 1.89 15.91 -8.54
C VAL A 313 2.84 14.72 -8.43
N SER A 314 2.86 13.86 -9.45
CA SER A 314 3.72 12.69 -9.52
C SER A 314 4.30 12.52 -10.94
N THR A 315 5.33 11.69 -11.06
CA THR A 315 5.96 11.30 -12.34
C THR A 315 5.65 9.85 -12.72
N ALA A 316 5.01 9.09 -11.83
CA ALA A 316 4.66 7.70 -12.08
C ALA A 316 3.44 7.26 -11.26
N ILE A 317 2.75 6.27 -11.81
CA ILE A 317 1.78 5.44 -11.08
C ILE A 317 2.51 4.15 -10.71
N TYR A 318 2.39 3.74 -9.47
CA TYR A 318 2.80 2.43 -8.98
C TYR A 318 1.55 1.60 -8.71
N TYR A 319 1.61 0.33 -9.06
CA TYR A 319 0.60 -0.61 -8.63
C TYR A 319 1.20 -1.99 -8.45
N GLU A 320 0.60 -2.79 -7.59
CA GLU A 320 0.97 -4.18 -7.39
C GLU A 320 -0.03 -5.09 -8.09
N ALA A 321 0.48 -6.12 -8.74
CA ALA A 321 -0.35 -7.19 -9.30
C ALA A 321 0.09 -8.54 -8.73
N MET A 322 -0.85 -9.22 -8.08
CA MET A 322 -0.62 -10.46 -7.36
C MET A 322 -1.32 -11.61 -8.11
N PRO A 323 -0.58 -12.52 -8.75
CA PRO A 323 -1.13 -13.73 -9.31
C PRO A 323 -1.61 -14.67 -8.20
N ASP A 324 -2.61 -15.48 -8.51
CA ASP A 324 -3.03 -16.59 -7.67
C ASP A 324 -1.83 -17.51 -7.39
N ALA A 325 -1.62 -17.86 -6.12
CA ALA A 325 -0.52 -18.71 -5.68
C ALA A 325 -0.51 -20.09 -6.36
N THR A 326 -1.67 -20.57 -6.82
CA THR A 326 -1.79 -21.86 -7.53
C THR A 326 -1.32 -21.81 -8.99
N MET A 327 -1.07 -20.63 -9.55
CA MET A 327 -0.81 -20.43 -10.99
C MET A 327 0.66 -20.32 -11.35
N LEU A 328 1.56 -20.15 -10.37
CA LEU A 328 2.97 -19.92 -10.62
C LEU A 328 3.81 -21.12 -10.21
N ASP A 329 4.22 -21.92 -11.20
CA ASP A 329 5.40 -22.78 -11.06
C ASP A 329 6.65 -22.00 -11.50
N PRO A 330 7.49 -21.49 -10.57
CA PRO A 330 8.71 -20.77 -10.93
C PRO A 330 9.59 -21.48 -11.96
N TYR A 331 9.65 -22.81 -11.93
CA TYR A 331 10.50 -23.60 -12.82
C TYR A 331 9.94 -23.70 -14.24
N GLU A 332 8.64 -23.48 -14.44
CA GLU A 332 8.05 -23.40 -15.77
C GLU A 332 8.14 -21.99 -16.36
N PHE A 333 7.89 -20.98 -15.53
CA PHE A 333 7.90 -19.58 -15.94
C PHE A 333 9.31 -19.07 -16.26
N VAL A 334 10.32 -19.56 -15.55
CA VAL A 334 11.74 -19.23 -15.76
C VAL A 334 12.56 -20.51 -15.84
N ALA A 335 12.56 -21.10 -17.04
CA ALA A 335 13.19 -22.36 -17.38
C ALA A 335 14.38 -22.15 -18.32
N PRO A 336 15.39 -23.05 -18.35
CA PRO A 336 16.52 -22.92 -19.29
C PRO A 336 16.12 -22.78 -20.77
N ARG A 337 15.00 -23.38 -21.16
CA ARG A 337 14.47 -23.30 -22.54
C ARG A 337 13.87 -21.96 -22.94
N ASN A 338 13.55 -21.08 -21.99
CA ASN A 338 12.81 -19.84 -22.24
C ASN A 338 13.38 -18.61 -21.53
N SER A 339 14.45 -18.78 -20.75
CA SER A 339 15.08 -17.73 -19.95
C SER A 339 16.59 -17.83 -20.03
N PHE A 340 17.26 -16.78 -19.55
CA PHE A 340 18.71 -16.74 -19.46
C PHE A 340 19.14 -16.65 -18.01
N ALA A 341 20.29 -17.22 -17.67
CA ALA A 341 20.85 -17.15 -16.33
C ALA A 341 22.29 -16.62 -16.33
N MET A 342 22.61 -15.82 -15.33
CA MET A 342 23.97 -15.30 -15.11
C MET A 342 24.17 -14.92 -13.65
N SER A 343 25.41 -14.63 -13.27
CA SER A 343 25.71 -14.14 -11.92
C SER A 343 25.05 -12.78 -11.70
N PHE A 344 24.70 -12.45 -10.44
CA PHE A 344 24.19 -11.12 -10.08
C PHE A 344 25.11 -9.99 -10.56
N ARG A 345 26.43 -10.21 -10.45
CA ARG A 345 27.46 -9.26 -10.89
C ARG A 345 27.35 -8.92 -12.37
N ASP A 346 27.05 -9.90 -13.21
CA ASP A 346 26.93 -9.72 -14.66
C ASP A 346 25.52 -9.29 -15.07
N PHE A 347 24.50 -9.68 -14.29
CA PHE A 347 23.10 -9.34 -14.51
C PHE A 347 22.85 -7.82 -14.47
N VAL A 348 23.37 -7.10 -13.47
CA VAL A 348 23.15 -5.66 -13.30
C VAL A 348 23.62 -4.82 -14.51
N PRO A 349 24.88 -4.95 -14.99
CA PRO A 349 25.30 -4.23 -16.19
C PRO A 349 24.58 -4.72 -17.45
N HIS A 350 24.27 -6.01 -17.53
CA HIS A 350 23.54 -6.58 -18.65
C HIS A 350 22.12 -5.99 -18.77
N ILE A 351 21.31 -6.01 -17.71
CA ILE A 351 19.94 -5.48 -17.75
C ILE A 351 19.93 -3.97 -18.05
N MET A 352 20.91 -3.21 -17.58
CA MET A 352 21.06 -1.79 -17.93
C MET A 352 21.29 -1.56 -19.43
N ASN A 353 22.05 -2.44 -20.08
CA ASN A 353 22.27 -2.40 -21.52
C ASN A 353 21.00 -2.82 -22.26
N VAL A 354 20.30 -3.86 -21.80
CA VAL A 354 19.03 -4.30 -22.40
C VAL A 354 17.98 -3.18 -22.34
N LEU A 355 17.79 -2.54 -21.18
CA LEU A 355 16.84 -1.43 -21.04
C LEU A 355 17.21 -0.23 -21.94
N ASP A 356 18.51 0.00 -22.19
CA ASP A 356 18.96 1.05 -23.11
C ASP A 356 18.61 0.72 -24.56
N GLN A 357 18.84 -0.54 -24.95
CA GLN A 357 18.45 -1.06 -26.25
C GLN A 357 16.93 -0.96 -26.43
N LEU A 358 16.14 -1.17 -25.39
CA LEU A 358 14.69 -0.98 -25.39
C LEU A 358 14.25 0.49 -25.33
N GLY A 359 15.21 1.40 -25.21
CA GLY A 359 14.98 2.82 -25.41
C GLY A 359 14.61 3.62 -24.17
N LEU A 360 14.84 3.07 -23.00
CA LEU A 360 14.58 3.76 -21.75
C LEU A 360 15.61 4.89 -21.55
N SER A 361 15.14 6.02 -21.04
CA SER A 361 16.02 7.13 -20.68
C SER A 361 16.97 6.72 -19.56
N VAL A 362 18.10 7.41 -19.43
CA VAL A 362 19.04 7.20 -18.31
C VAL A 362 18.33 7.28 -16.96
N HIS A 363 17.41 8.24 -16.81
CA HIS A 363 16.61 8.39 -15.59
C HIS A 363 15.76 7.15 -15.30
N ALA A 364 15.01 6.64 -16.28
CA ALA A 364 14.17 5.45 -16.12
C ALA A 364 14.99 4.18 -15.82
N ARG A 365 16.18 4.04 -16.43
CA ARG A 365 17.07 2.90 -16.17
C ARG A 365 17.68 2.93 -14.77
N THR A 366 18.14 4.10 -14.33
CA THR A 366 18.69 4.29 -12.98
C THR A 366 17.61 4.06 -11.92
N GLU A 367 16.41 4.57 -12.13
CA GLU A 367 15.28 4.35 -11.22
C GLU A 367 14.89 2.88 -11.16
N PHE A 368 14.75 2.20 -12.30
CA PHE A 368 14.49 0.76 -12.35
C PHE A 368 15.51 -0.03 -11.52
N LEU A 369 16.81 0.24 -11.69
CA LEU A 369 17.81 -0.43 -10.87
C LEU A 369 17.69 -0.07 -9.39
N ASN A 370 17.58 1.20 -9.03
CA ASN A 370 17.50 1.62 -7.62
C ASN A 370 16.32 0.97 -6.90
N THR A 371 15.19 0.79 -7.58
CA THR A 371 13.97 0.20 -7.02
C THR A 371 14.11 -1.31 -6.81
N HIS A 372 14.88 -2.02 -7.65
CA HIS A 372 14.93 -3.50 -7.66
C HIS A 372 16.29 -4.10 -7.27
N LEU A 373 17.34 -3.30 -7.11
CA LEU A 373 18.70 -3.77 -6.85
C LEU A 373 18.79 -4.61 -5.58
N HIS A 374 18.08 -4.19 -4.52
CA HIS A 374 18.04 -4.94 -3.27
C HIS A 374 17.45 -6.34 -3.47
N ASP A 375 16.36 -6.47 -4.23
CA ASP A 375 15.70 -7.75 -4.47
C ASP A 375 16.56 -8.66 -5.36
N PHE A 376 17.22 -8.10 -6.38
CA PHE A 376 18.21 -8.85 -7.17
C PHE A 376 19.40 -9.32 -6.35
N SER A 377 19.91 -8.49 -5.42
CA SER A 377 21.09 -8.81 -4.62
C SER A 377 20.92 -9.96 -3.62
N ARG A 378 19.67 -10.40 -3.40
CA ARG A 378 19.37 -11.58 -2.55
C ARG A 378 19.86 -12.88 -3.18
N HIS A 379 20.10 -12.87 -4.50
CA HIS A 379 20.44 -14.04 -5.29
C HIS A 379 21.87 -13.97 -5.80
N GLN A 380 22.61 -15.07 -5.70
CA GLN A 380 23.97 -15.14 -6.28
C GLN A 380 23.93 -15.22 -7.80
N ASN A 381 22.99 -16.01 -8.33
CA ASN A 381 22.71 -16.12 -9.76
C ASN A 381 21.23 -15.86 -10.01
N ILE A 382 20.93 -15.22 -11.13
CA ILE A 382 19.59 -14.79 -11.51
C ILE A 382 19.26 -15.42 -12.85
N ALA A 383 18.15 -16.16 -12.91
CA ALA A 383 17.51 -16.51 -14.18
C ALA A 383 16.35 -15.55 -14.44
N TYR A 384 16.22 -15.09 -15.68
CA TYR A 384 15.21 -14.09 -16.01
C TYR A 384 14.76 -14.15 -17.48
N ARG A 385 13.61 -13.55 -17.75
CA ARG A 385 13.17 -13.19 -19.10
C ARG A 385 12.17 -12.04 -19.10
N PHE A 386 11.94 -11.44 -20.27
CA PHE A 386 10.80 -10.55 -20.49
C PHE A 386 9.59 -11.33 -20.99
N LEU A 387 8.39 -10.94 -20.54
CA LEU A 387 7.14 -11.43 -21.11
C LEU A 387 6.76 -10.61 -22.35
N SER A 388 6.14 -11.27 -23.32
CA SER A 388 5.61 -10.58 -24.49
C SER A 388 4.34 -9.78 -24.15
N PRO A 389 4.01 -8.73 -24.92
CA PRO A 389 2.84 -7.90 -24.67
C PRO A 389 1.53 -8.69 -24.56
N MET A 390 1.37 -9.74 -25.38
CA MET A 390 0.21 -10.62 -25.33
C MET A 390 0.08 -11.37 -24.00
N ARG A 391 1.21 -11.82 -23.43
CA ARG A 391 1.20 -12.50 -22.12
C ARG A 391 0.93 -11.51 -20.99
N VAL A 392 1.49 -10.31 -21.07
CA VAL A 392 1.21 -9.26 -20.08
C VAL A 392 -0.27 -8.87 -20.11
N ALA A 393 -0.86 -8.68 -21.30
CA ALA A 393 -2.28 -8.36 -21.45
C ALA A 393 -3.22 -9.46 -20.93
N SER A 394 -2.78 -10.74 -20.92
CA SER A 394 -3.55 -11.83 -20.33
C SER A 394 -3.57 -11.83 -18.79
N ALA A 395 -2.69 -11.05 -18.16
CA ALA A 395 -2.62 -10.87 -16.72
C ALA A 395 -3.26 -9.53 -16.30
N ILE A 396 -2.79 -8.45 -16.91
CA ILE A 396 -3.15 -7.08 -16.56
C ILE A 396 -3.46 -6.32 -17.86
N ASP A 397 -4.71 -5.91 -18.01
CA ASP A 397 -5.14 -5.04 -19.10
C ASP A 397 -5.12 -3.58 -18.67
N MET A 398 -4.65 -2.72 -19.57
CA MET A 398 -4.49 -1.29 -19.35
C MET A 398 -5.06 -0.54 -20.54
N SER A 399 -6.04 0.32 -20.28
CA SER A 399 -6.60 1.21 -21.29
C SER A 399 -6.36 2.67 -20.92
N VAL A 400 -6.18 3.49 -21.95
CA VAL A 400 -5.84 4.91 -21.82
C VAL A 400 -6.72 5.69 -22.80
N SER A 401 -7.31 6.80 -22.34
CA SER A 401 -8.26 7.58 -23.15
C SER A 401 -7.60 8.46 -24.21
N ALA A 402 -6.28 8.69 -24.13
CA ALA A 402 -5.53 9.46 -25.13
C ALA A 402 -5.35 8.64 -26.42
N ASP A 403 -5.64 9.25 -27.57
CA ASP A 403 -5.50 8.64 -28.90
C ASP A 403 -4.87 9.66 -29.87
N PRO A 404 -3.78 9.32 -30.59
CA PRO A 404 -3.03 8.06 -30.57
C PRO A 404 -2.19 7.86 -29.30
N CYS A 405 -2.17 6.64 -28.78
CA CYS A 405 -1.33 6.21 -27.65
C CYS A 405 -0.49 4.99 -28.01
N ASN A 406 0.81 5.06 -27.72
CA ASN A 406 1.74 3.96 -27.93
C ASN A 406 2.19 3.35 -26.59
N PHE A 407 1.98 2.05 -26.42
CA PHE A 407 2.38 1.31 -25.22
C PHE A 407 3.75 0.69 -25.37
N THR A 408 4.53 0.70 -24.30
CA THR A 408 5.77 -0.07 -24.15
C THR A 408 5.74 -0.69 -22.76
N ARG A 409 5.43 -1.98 -22.70
CA ARG A 409 5.24 -2.71 -21.45
C ARG A 409 6.38 -3.70 -21.27
N LEU A 410 7.26 -3.44 -20.32
CA LEU A 410 8.41 -4.27 -20.00
C LEU A 410 8.10 -5.05 -18.73
N PHE A 411 7.80 -6.34 -18.87
CA PHE A 411 7.50 -7.19 -17.73
C PHE A 411 8.63 -8.20 -17.54
N LEU A 412 9.49 -7.94 -16.57
CA LEU A 412 10.61 -8.79 -16.18
C LEU A 412 10.12 -9.82 -15.17
N ILE A 413 10.31 -11.10 -15.48
CA ILE A 413 10.11 -12.19 -14.53
C ILE A 413 11.47 -12.83 -14.22
N TYR A 414 11.76 -13.06 -12.95
CA TYR A 414 13.04 -13.64 -12.53
C TYR A 414 12.90 -14.58 -11.33
N ARG A 415 13.96 -15.35 -11.09
CA ARG A 415 14.14 -16.19 -9.90
C ARG A 415 15.61 -16.34 -9.53
N GLY A 416 15.85 -16.71 -8.28
CA GLY A 416 17.15 -17.20 -7.83
C GLY A 416 17.53 -18.54 -8.49
N VAL A 417 18.83 -18.75 -8.70
CA VAL A 417 19.38 -20.02 -9.19
C VAL A 417 20.59 -20.41 -8.35
N THR A 418 20.62 -21.65 -7.89
CA THR A 418 21.77 -22.22 -7.19
C THR A 418 22.94 -22.43 -8.16
N GLU A 419 24.16 -22.57 -7.63
CA GLU A 419 25.34 -22.84 -8.47
C GLU A 419 25.21 -24.18 -9.22
N ASP A 420 24.62 -25.20 -8.59
CA ASP A 420 24.37 -26.50 -9.22
C ASP A 420 23.37 -26.38 -10.38
N ASP A 421 22.33 -25.57 -10.22
CA ASP A 421 21.32 -25.36 -11.26
C ASP A 421 21.80 -24.50 -12.42
N MET A 422 22.86 -23.69 -12.24
CA MET A 422 23.44 -22.90 -13.32
C MET A 422 23.94 -23.77 -14.48
N ALA A 423 24.37 -25.00 -14.20
CA ALA A 423 24.78 -25.96 -15.23
C ALA A 423 23.64 -26.28 -16.21
N ASN A 424 22.38 -26.22 -15.74
CA ASN A 424 21.20 -26.46 -16.58
C ASN A 424 20.99 -25.34 -17.63
N PHE A 425 21.63 -24.18 -17.46
CA PHE A 425 21.57 -23.03 -18.35
C PHE A 425 22.77 -22.93 -19.31
N GLY A 426 23.52 -24.02 -19.51
CA GLY A 426 24.76 -24.04 -20.31
C GLY A 426 24.66 -23.56 -21.78
N GLY A 427 23.46 -23.33 -22.31
CA GLY A 427 23.20 -22.75 -23.65
C GLY A 427 22.32 -21.50 -23.61
N SER A 428 22.13 -20.91 -22.44
CA SER A 428 21.26 -19.77 -22.18
C SER A 428 21.90 -18.89 -21.10
N GLY A 429 23.19 -18.61 -21.26
CA GLY A 429 23.98 -17.82 -20.33
C GLY A 429 24.06 -16.35 -20.73
N GLU A 430 25.01 -15.64 -20.12
CA GLU A 430 25.29 -14.22 -20.41
C GLU A 430 25.56 -13.94 -21.89
N LYS A 431 26.34 -14.82 -22.54
CA LYS A 431 26.71 -14.67 -23.94
C LYS A 431 25.48 -14.71 -24.86
N GLU A 432 24.59 -15.67 -24.64
CA GLU A 432 23.39 -15.83 -25.44
C GLU A 432 22.40 -14.70 -25.15
N ALA A 433 22.27 -14.27 -23.89
CA ALA A 433 21.44 -13.14 -23.49
C ALA A 433 21.89 -11.83 -24.16
N ASN A 434 23.20 -11.59 -24.25
CA ASN A 434 23.77 -10.41 -24.90
C ASN A 434 23.52 -10.38 -26.42
N ALA A 435 23.36 -11.54 -27.07
CA ALA A 435 23.06 -11.65 -28.49
C ALA A 435 21.54 -11.69 -28.79
N TYR A 436 20.69 -11.73 -27.76
CA TYR A 436 19.26 -11.94 -27.91
C TYR A 436 18.51 -10.67 -28.32
N ASN A 437 17.52 -10.81 -29.20
CA ASN A 437 16.74 -9.68 -29.72
C ASN A 437 15.59 -9.30 -28.77
N TRP A 438 15.91 -8.57 -27.71
CA TRP A 438 14.93 -8.14 -26.70
C TRP A 438 13.80 -7.27 -27.26
N ARG A 439 14.07 -6.51 -28.33
CA ARG A 439 13.08 -5.63 -28.97
C ARG A 439 11.89 -6.41 -29.53
N GLU A 440 12.16 -7.55 -30.15
CA GLU A 440 11.14 -8.42 -30.72
C GLU A 440 10.25 -9.03 -29.61
N VAL A 441 10.87 -9.45 -28.50
CA VAL A 441 10.16 -10.05 -27.36
C VAL A 441 9.11 -9.10 -26.79
N VAL A 442 9.48 -7.84 -26.59
CA VAL A 442 8.61 -6.84 -25.95
C VAL A 442 7.74 -6.06 -26.94
N GLY A 443 7.80 -6.40 -28.24
CA GLY A 443 7.04 -5.72 -29.28
C GLY A 443 7.44 -4.25 -29.45
N TRP A 444 8.73 -3.94 -29.29
CA TRP A 444 9.25 -2.58 -29.40
C TRP A 444 9.04 -2.00 -30.81
N SER A 445 8.72 -0.71 -30.90
CA SER A 445 8.64 0.03 -32.17
C SER A 445 9.30 1.40 -32.06
N GLU A 446 9.62 2.03 -33.20
CA GLU A 446 10.20 3.39 -33.23
C GLU A 446 9.30 4.43 -32.53
N ASN A 447 7.97 4.22 -32.57
CA ASN A 447 6.99 5.07 -31.91
C ASN A 447 7.16 5.10 -30.39
N SER A 448 7.81 4.09 -29.79
CA SER A 448 8.15 4.08 -28.37
C SER A 448 9.10 5.23 -27.97
N LYS A 449 9.82 5.81 -28.94
CA LYS A 449 10.73 6.95 -28.71
C LYS A 449 10.23 8.29 -29.25
N ASP A 450 9.13 8.31 -30.00
CA ASP A 450 8.66 9.53 -30.65
C ASP A 450 8.15 10.56 -29.61
N PRO A 451 8.81 11.72 -29.44
CA PRO A 451 8.37 12.75 -28.50
C PRO A 451 7.05 13.40 -28.89
N ASN A 452 6.57 13.23 -30.13
CA ASN A 452 5.33 13.81 -30.61
C ASN A 452 4.10 12.93 -30.34
N MET A 453 4.30 11.70 -29.84
CA MET A 453 3.21 10.79 -29.49
C MET A 453 2.96 10.75 -28.00
N PHE A 454 1.70 10.50 -27.62
CA PHE A 454 1.40 10.08 -26.27
C PHE A 454 1.92 8.65 -26.07
N ARG A 455 2.76 8.46 -25.06
CA ARG A 455 3.41 7.17 -24.81
C ARG A 455 3.24 6.74 -23.37
N VAL A 456 2.99 5.45 -23.20
CA VAL A 456 2.90 4.80 -21.90
C VAL A 456 4.07 3.83 -21.79
N LEU A 457 4.96 4.09 -20.83
CA LEU A 457 6.03 3.17 -20.48
C LEU A 457 5.67 2.50 -19.16
N GLU A 458 5.46 1.19 -19.22
CA GLU A 458 5.28 0.37 -18.04
C GLU A 458 6.52 -0.50 -17.82
N THR A 459 7.04 -0.51 -16.60
CA THR A 459 8.04 -1.46 -16.13
C THR A 459 7.48 -2.24 -14.96
N ALA A 460 7.46 -3.56 -15.09
CA ALA A 460 6.97 -4.48 -14.08
C ALA A 460 8.03 -5.52 -13.77
N VAL A 461 8.21 -5.84 -12.49
CA VAL A 461 9.16 -6.85 -12.02
C VAL A 461 8.46 -7.82 -11.09
N LEU A 462 8.57 -9.12 -11.40
CA LEU A 462 8.01 -10.21 -10.62
C LEU A 462 9.10 -11.25 -10.31
N GLU A 463 9.30 -11.51 -9.03
CA GLU A 463 10.06 -12.66 -8.56
C GLU A 463 9.10 -13.84 -8.38
N VAL A 464 9.39 -14.99 -9.00
CA VAL A 464 8.49 -16.17 -8.93
C VAL A 464 8.98 -17.28 -8.02
N GLY A 465 10.16 -17.15 -7.42
CA GLY A 465 10.71 -18.12 -6.48
C GLY A 465 12.22 -17.96 -6.31
N GLY A 466 12.78 -18.53 -5.25
CA GLY A 466 14.21 -18.54 -4.94
C GLY A 466 14.69 -19.93 -4.60
#